data_AF-A0AAD5GWU9-F1
#
_entry.id   AF-A0AAD5GWU9-F1
#
_cell.length_a   1.000
_cell.length_b   1.000
_cell.length_c   1.000
_cell.angle_alpha   90.00
_cell.angle_beta   90.00
_cell.angle_gamma   90.00
#
_symmetry.space_group_name_H-M   'P 1'
#
loop_
_entity.id
_entity.type
_entity.pdbx_description
1 polymer ?
#
loop_
_entity_poly.entity_id
_entity_poly.type
_entity_poly.pdbx_seq_one_letter_code
_entity_poly.pdbx_strand_id
1 'polypeptide(L)'
;MRRPKFSDPEVCKHALAGLCPFGLFPNTKSDLGPCEYEIHEDHLDWEAIQGEYDALPSHEKDRLGYERALLRLLDRLVAEMDRKIIKAEERARMESAPKPPNAVQQTEVDGLRQQAKELTERSEKLAEEGDVDASMAAVAQAERLRK
;
A
#
# COMPACT_ATOMS: atom_id res chain seq x y z
N MET A 1 26.79 33.04 24.94
CA MET A 1 26.22 32.65 23.64
C MET A 1 24.96 33.48 23.41
N ARG A 2 24.70 33.89 22.17
CA ARG A 2 23.48 34.66 21.81
C ARG A 2 22.30 33.69 21.73
N ARG A 3 21.11 34.11 22.18
CA ARG A 3 19.87 33.35 21.98
C ARG A 3 19.52 33.26 20.48
N PRO A 4 19.27 32.07 19.93
CA PRO A 4 18.81 31.93 18.54
C PRO A 4 17.48 32.63 18.33
N LYS A 5 17.25 33.15 17.12
CA LYS A 5 15.99 33.75 16.68
C LYS A 5 15.31 32.87 15.65
N PHE A 6 13.99 32.99 15.51
CA PHE A 6 13.24 32.20 14.52
C PHE A 6 13.73 32.40 13.07
N SER A 7 14.33 33.55 12.77
CA SER A 7 14.89 33.87 11.44
C SER A 7 16.27 33.25 11.19
N ASP A 8 16.96 32.77 12.23
CA ASP A 8 18.33 32.27 12.10
C ASP A 8 18.35 30.96 11.26
N PRO A 9 19.37 30.74 10.42
CA PRO A 9 19.38 29.65 9.44
C PRO A 9 19.40 28.25 10.08
N GLU A 10 19.83 28.14 11.33
CA GLU A 10 19.91 26.88 12.08
C GLU A 10 18.53 26.42 12.59
N VAL A 11 17.55 27.32 12.68
CA VAL A 11 16.21 27.04 13.20
C VAL A 11 15.32 26.44 12.13
N CYS A 12 14.75 25.28 12.45
CA CYS A 12 13.88 24.54 11.55
C CYS A 12 12.59 25.29 11.21
N LYS A 13 12.48 25.73 9.95
CA LYS A 13 11.32 26.46 9.46
C LYS A 13 10.07 25.58 9.39
N HIS A 14 10.24 24.30 9.14
CA HIS A 14 9.17 23.31 9.14
C HIS A 14 8.59 23.14 10.55
N ALA A 15 9.45 22.97 11.55
CA ALA A 15 9.02 22.88 12.95
C ALA A 15 8.30 24.15 13.41
N LEU A 16 8.78 25.34 13.03
CA LEU A 16 8.11 26.61 13.36
C LEU A 16 6.72 26.73 12.70
N ALA A 17 6.59 26.23 11.47
CA ALA A 17 5.32 26.22 10.75
C ALA A 17 4.33 25.17 11.29
N GLY A 18 4.78 24.22 12.12
CA GLY A 18 3.92 23.29 12.82
C GLY A 18 4.61 21.98 13.19
N LEU A 19 5.35 21.36 12.27
CA LEU A 19 6.08 20.12 12.54
C LEU A 19 7.25 19.92 11.58
N CYS A 20 8.27 19.19 12.03
CA CYS A 20 9.37 18.75 11.16
C CYS A 20 9.15 17.29 10.72
N PRO A 21 8.90 17.01 9.42
CA PRO A 21 8.70 15.64 8.96
C PRO A 21 9.93 14.72 9.18
N PHE A 22 11.14 15.29 9.22
CA PHE A 22 12.38 14.56 9.48
C PHE A 22 12.49 14.09 10.94
N GLY A 23 11.87 14.81 11.89
CA GLY A 23 11.85 14.44 13.31
C GLY A 23 10.79 13.41 13.69
N LEU A 24 9.77 13.20 12.84
CA LEU A 24 8.64 12.30 13.14
C LEU A 24 8.94 10.82 12.89
N PHE A 25 9.79 10.51 11.91
CA PHE A 25 10.03 9.14 11.46
C PHE A 25 11.47 8.62 11.61
N PRO A 26 12.29 9.07 12.59
CA PRO A 26 13.65 8.59 12.72
C PRO A 26 13.66 7.09 13.08
N ASN A 27 14.58 6.34 12.48
CA ASN A 27 14.74 4.89 12.67
C ASN A 27 13.53 4.06 12.22
N THR A 28 12.71 4.57 11.29
CA THR A 28 11.61 3.83 10.69
C THR A 28 11.90 3.46 9.24
N LYS A 29 11.03 2.65 8.62
CA LYS A 29 11.10 2.37 7.17
C LYS A 29 10.85 3.59 6.29
N SER A 30 10.39 4.70 6.87
CA SER A 30 10.09 5.96 6.19
C SER A 30 10.99 7.10 6.66
N ASP A 31 12.15 6.77 7.25
CA ASP A 31 13.16 7.72 7.66
C ASP A 31 13.61 8.58 6.47
N LEU A 32 13.53 9.90 6.63
CA LEU A 32 13.88 10.90 5.63
C LEU A 32 15.35 11.34 5.74
N GLY A 33 16.10 10.80 6.70
CA GLY A 33 17.43 11.23 7.07
C GLY A 33 17.43 12.39 8.06
N PRO A 34 18.62 12.91 8.41
CA PRO A 34 18.74 14.06 9.29
C PRO A 34 18.10 15.30 8.65
N CYS A 35 17.49 16.13 9.49
CA CYS A 35 16.99 17.42 9.02
C CYS A 35 18.14 18.32 8.58
N GLU A 36 17.87 19.22 7.63
CA GLU A 36 18.83 20.24 7.19
C GLU A 36 19.07 21.35 8.24
N TYR A 37 18.17 21.45 9.22
CA TYR A 37 18.25 22.40 10.33
C TYR A 37 18.73 21.70 11.60
N GLU A 38 19.29 22.46 12.54
CA GLU A 38 19.81 21.91 13.79
C GLU A 38 18.81 22.08 14.93
N ILE A 39 18.14 23.23 15.00
CA ILE A 39 17.29 23.60 16.13
C ILE A 39 15.83 23.26 15.84
N HIS A 40 15.25 22.40 16.69
CA HIS A 40 13.87 21.93 16.65
C HIS A 40 13.19 22.06 18.03
N GLU A 41 12.03 21.43 18.19
CA GLU A 41 11.19 21.43 19.39
C GLU A 41 11.87 20.92 20.68
N ASP A 42 12.96 20.18 20.53
CA ASP A 42 13.79 19.65 21.62
C ASP A 42 14.81 20.67 22.18
N HIS A 43 15.02 21.80 21.49
CA HIS A 43 15.98 22.81 21.92
C HIS A 43 15.48 23.61 23.13
N LEU A 44 16.38 23.93 24.07
CA LEU A 44 16.03 24.64 25.33
C LEU A 44 15.31 25.99 25.09
N ASP A 45 15.73 26.73 24.06
CA ASP A 45 15.14 28.03 23.70
C ASP A 45 13.90 27.91 22.77
N TRP A 46 13.42 26.70 22.46
CA TRP A 46 12.37 26.50 21.45
C TRP A 46 11.09 27.29 21.76
N GLU A 47 10.62 27.27 22.99
CA GLU A 47 9.40 27.99 23.41
C GLU A 47 9.51 29.51 23.13
N ALA A 48 10.69 30.10 23.35
CA ALA A 48 10.93 31.51 23.08
C ALA A 48 11.00 31.79 21.57
N ILE A 49 11.64 30.92 20.80
CA ILE A 49 11.76 31.03 19.34
C ILE A 49 10.38 30.89 18.69
N GLN A 50 9.62 29.88 19.09
CA GLN A 50 8.27 29.63 18.62
C GLN A 50 7.36 30.80 19.01
N GLY A 51 7.45 31.31 20.25
CA GLY A 51 6.69 32.47 20.68
C GLY A 51 6.96 33.74 19.85
N GLU A 52 8.22 33.96 19.44
CA GLU A 52 8.57 35.07 18.53
C GLU A 52 7.91 34.91 17.15
N TYR A 53 7.93 33.70 16.58
CA TYR A 53 7.27 33.42 15.30
C TYR A 53 5.75 33.52 15.44
N ASP A 54 5.18 33.01 16.53
CA ASP A 54 3.73 32.96 16.73
C ASP A 54 3.11 34.32 16.96
N ALA A 55 3.86 35.24 17.56
CA ALA A 55 3.47 36.65 17.71
C ALA A 55 3.43 37.42 16.38
N LEU A 56 4.01 36.90 15.29
CA LEU A 56 3.97 37.56 13.99
C LEU A 56 2.54 37.61 13.44
N PRO A 57 2.12 38.74 12.83
CA PRO A 57 0.86 38.81 12.09
C PRO A 57 0.81 37.78 10.94
N SER A 58 -0.39 37.29 10.62
CA SER A 58 -0.59 36.31 9.54
C SER A 58 0.01 36.74 8.19
N HIS A 59 -0.10 38.01 7.81
CA HIS A 59 0.49 38.51 6.56
C HIS A 59 2.03 38.42 6.53
N GLU A 60 2.68 38.48 7.69
CA GLU A 60 4.13 38.38 7.81
C GLU A 60 4.58 36.92 7.77
N LYS A 61 3.85 36.02 8.43
CA LYS A 61 4.04 34.56 8.29
C LYS A 61 3.87 34.13 6.82
N ASP A 62 2.85 34.66 6.15
CA ASP A 62 2.64 34.46 4.72
C ASP A 62 3.80 35.02 3.89
N ARG A 63 4.38 36.16 4.24
CA ARG A 63 5.53 36.71 3.53
C ARG A 63 6.77 35.83 3.68
N LEU A 64 7.03 35.31 4.88
CA LEU A 64 8.13 34.39 5.17
C LEU A 64 7.96 33.05 4.44
N GLY A 65 6.72 32.58 4.32
CA GLY A 65 6.36 31.42 3.50
C GLY A 65 6.79 30.07 4.06
N TYR A 66 7.07 29.98 5.37
CA TYR A 66 7.48 28.74 6.03
C TYR A 66 6.38 27.66 5.97
N GLU A 67 5.12 28.05 6.19
CA GLU A 67 3.96 27.16 6.06
C GLU A 67 3.80 26.64 4.62
N ARG A 68 4.01 27.50 3.62
CA ARG A 68 3.97 27.07 2.21
C ARG A 68 5.12 26.13 1.86
N ALA A 69 6.30 26.30 2.47
CA ALA A 69 7.41 25.37 2.29
C ALA A 69 7.11 24.01 2.91
N LEU A 70 6.54 23.99 4.12
CA LEU A 70 6.06 22.79 4.78
C LEU A 70 4.99 22.08 3.95
N LEU A 71 3.99 22.82 3.44
CA LEU A 71 2.93 22.22 2.62
C LEU A 71 3.49 21.54 1.36
N ARG A 72 4.40 22.20 0.63
CA ARG A 72 5.07 21.60 -0.53
C ARG A 72 5.85 20.34 -0.17
N LEU A 73 6.50 20.33 0.99
CA LEU A 73 7.20 19.16 1.50
C LEU A 73 6.23 18.02 1.80
N LEU A 74 5.11 18.30 2.47
CA LEU A 74 4.08 17.32 2.80
C LEU A 74 3.44 16.75 1.53
N ASP A 75 3.07 17.59 0.55
CA ASP A 75 2.50 17.15 -0.72
C ASP A 75 3.42 16.17 -1.45
N ARG A 76 4.72 16.45 -1.46
CA ARG A 76 5.74 15.55 -2.04
C ARG A 76 5.78 14.20 -1.33
N LEU A 77 5.72 14.20 0.01
CA LEU A 77 5.75 12.98 0.83
C LEU A 77 4.47 12.15 0.64
N VAL A 78 3.31 12.80 0.64
CA VAL A 78 2.01 12.14 0.37
C VAL A 78 2.03 11.49 -1.01
N ALA A 79 2.44 12.22 -2.05
CA ALA A 79 2.52 11.66 -3.40
C ALA A 79 3.51 10.48 -3.49
N GLU A 80 4.57 10.46 -2.69
CA GLU A 80 5.47 9.31 -2.60
C GLU A 80 4.80 8.11 -1.93
N MET A 81 4.03 8.32 -0.87
CA MET A 81 3.28 7.26 -0.21
C MET A 81 2.20 6.69 -1.11
N ASP A 82 1.46 7.53 -1.84
CA ASP A 82 0.46 7.08 -2.81
C ASP A 82 1.07 6.17 -3.88
N ARG A 83 2.24 6.54 -4.42
CA ARG A 83 2.98 5.68 -5.36
C ARG A 83 3.41 4.34 -4.74
N LYS A 84 3.77 4.32 -3.46
CA LYS A 84 4.13 3.08 -2.75
C LYS A 84 2.91 2.20 -2.51
N ILE A 85 1.76 2.81 -2.18
CA ILE A 85 0.48 2.11 -1.98
C ILE A 85 0.07 1.42 -3.28
N ILE A 86 0.03 2.14 -4.40
CA ILE A 86 -0.35 1.57 -5.71
C ILE A 86 0.52 0.35 -6.05
N LYS A 87 1.84 0.45 -5.89
CA LYS A 87 2.76 -0.67 -6.15
C LYS A 87 2.56 -1.85 -5.20
N ALA A 88 2.27 -1.58 -3.93
CA ALA A 88 2.00 -2.62 -2.95
C ALA A 88 0.70 -3.36 -3.26
N GLU A 89 -0.35 -2.63 -3.65
CA GLU A 89 -1.62 -3.18 -4.08
C GLU A 89 -1.49 -4.00 -5.36
N GLU A 90 -0.73 -3.52 -6.35
CA GLU A 90 -0.43 -4.28 -7.57
C GLU A 90 0.29 -5.59 -7.25
N ARG A 91 1.31 -5.55 -6.39
CA ARG A 91 2.01 -6.77 -5.96
C ARG A 91 1.07 -7.73 -5.25
N ALA A 92 0.26 -7.24 -4.31
CA ALA A 92 -0.70 -8.06 -3.58
C ALA A 92 -1.73 -8.70 -4.54
N ARG A 93 -2.18 -7.97 -5.56
CA ARG A 93 -3.06 -8.49 -6.61
C ARG A 93 -2.39 -9.58 -7.45
N MET A 94 -1.12 -9.40 -7.82
CA MET A 94 -0.38 -10.41 -8.59
C MET A 94 -0.12 -11.68 -7.77
N GLU A 95 0.17 -11.56 -6.48
CA GLU A 95 0.40 -12.69 -5.59
C GLU A 95 -0.88 -13.47 -5.26
N SER A 96 -2.02 -12.77 -5.18
CA SER A 96 -3.34 -13.37 -4.97
C SER A 96 -4.02 -13.87 -6.24
N ALA A 97 -3.51 -13.51 -7.43
CA ALA A 97 -4.01 -14.04 -8.67
C ALA A 97 -3.79 -15.57 -8.71
N PRO A 98 -4.81 -16.37 -9.07
CA PRO A 98 -4.65 -17.81 -9.19
C PRO A 98 -3.55 -18.08 -10.22
N LYS A 99 -2.45 -18.70 -9.76
CA LYS A 99 -1.36 -19.09 -10.66
C LYS A 99 -1.93 -20.07 -11.69
N PRO A 100 -1.63 -19.90 -12.98
CA PRO A 100 -2.01 -20.91 -13.97
C PRO A 100 -1.41 -22.25 -13.54
N PRO A 101 -2.16 -23.36 -13.67
CA PRO A 101 -1.65 -24.67 -13.33
C PRO A 101 -0.35 -24.92 -14.08
N ASN A 102 0.66 -25.43 -13.38
CA ASN A 102 1.90 -25.84 -14.02
C ASN A 102 1.64 -27.04 -14.97
N ALA A 103 2.62 -27.43 -15.80
CA ALA A 103 2.42 -28.51 -16.77
C ALA A 103 1.90 -29.82 -16.15
N VAL A 104 2.33 -30.17 -14.93
CA VAL A 104 1.89 -31.37 -14.21
C VAL A 104 0.42 -31.22 -13.78
N GLN A 105 0.06 -30.10 -13.17
CA GLN A 105 -1.32 -29.79 -12.78
C GLN A 105 -2.24 -29.71 -14.00
N GLN A 106 -1.74 -29.20 -15.14
CA GLN A 106 -2.48 -29.17 -16.38
C GLN A 106 -2.76 -30.59 -16.89
N THR A 107 -1.77 -31.50 -16.84
CA THR A 107 -2.01 -32.91 -17.20
C THR A 107 -3.00 -33.62 -16.26
N GLU A 108 -2.98 -33.31 -14.96
CA GLU A 108 -3.96 -33.84 -14.01
C GLU A 108 -5.37 -33.30 -14.31
N VAL A 109 -5.51 -32.00 -14.55
CA VAL A 109 -6.78 -31.35 -14.94
C VAL A 109 -7.31 -31.94 -16.24
N ASP A 110 -6.46 -32.14 -17.24
CA ASP A 110 -6.86 -32.71 -18.52
C ASP A 110 -7.23 -34.20 -18.39
N GLY A 111 -6.55 -34.96 -17.53
CA GLY A 111 -6.92 -36.32 -17.18
C GLY A 111 -8.29 -36.42 -16.48
N LEU A 112 -8.56 -35.54 -15.51
CA LEU A 112 -9.87 -35.46 -14.84
C LEU A 112 -10.98 -35.06 -15.83
N ARG A 113 -10.70 -34.13 -16.75
CA ARG A 113 -11.63 -33.75 -17.83
C ARG A 113 -11.94 -34.92 -18.76
N GLN A 114 -10.93 -35.72 -19.12
CA GLN A 114 -11.13 -36.89 -19.95
C GLN A 114 -11.99 -37.95 -19.24
N GLN A 115 -11.71 -38.23 -17.96
CA GLN A 115 -12.53 -39.15 -17.15
C GLN A 115 -13.99 -38.67 -17.03
N ALA A 116 -14.20 -37.37 -16.82
CA ALA A 116 -15.54 -36.80 -16.79
C ALA A 116 -16.26 -36.93 -18.14
N LYS A 117 -15.54 -36.83 -19.26
CA LYS A 117 -16.09 -37.02 -20.60
C LYS A 117 -16.49 -38.48 -20.85
N GLU A 118 -15.63 -39.42 -20.50
CA GLU A 118 -15.91 -40.86 -20.61
C GLU A 118 -17.12 -41.28 -19.78
N LEU A 119 -17.26 -40.76 -18.55
CA LEU A 119 -18.45 -41.02 -17.71
C LEU A 119 -19.73 -40.40 -18.29
N THR A 120 -19.63 -39.26 -18.98
CA THR A 120 -20.78 -38.64 -19.66
C THR A 120 -21.22 -39.47 -20.86
N GLU A 121 -20.27 -39.90 -21.71
CA GLU A 121 -20.56 -40.78 -22.85
C GLU A 121 -21.12 -42.14 -22.40
N ARG A 122 -20.62 -42.69 -21.28
CA ARG A 122 -21.16 -43.91 -20.68
C ARG A 122 -22.58 -43.73 -20.16
N SER A 123 -22.87 -42.59 -19.55
CA SER A 123 -24.23 -42.23 -19.12
C SER A 123 -25.21 -42.19 -20.29
N GLU A 124 -24.81 -41.59 -21.41
CA GLU A 124 -25.65 -41.49 -22.62
C GLU A 124 -26.01 -42.89 -23.15
N LYS A 125 -25.04 -43.80 -23.23
CA LYS A 125 -25.28 -45.19 -23.65
C LYS A 125 -26.23 -45.94 -22.72
N LEU A 126 -26.03 -45.83 -21.39
CA LEU A 126 -26.90 -46.47 -20.40
C LEU A 126 -28.34 -45.93 -20.46
N ALA A 127 -28.50 -44.64 -20.80
CA ALA A 127 -29.82 -44.06 -21.02
C ALA A 127 -30.50 -44.62 -22.28
N GLU A 128 -29.77 -44.79 -23.38
CA GLU A 128 -30.27 -45.40 -24.63
C GLU A 128 -30.68 -46.88 -24.42
N GLU A 129 -29.97 -47.60 -23.56
CA GLU A 129 -30.26 -48.99 -23.19
C GLU A 129 -31.46 -49.11 -22.22
N GLY A 130 -31.98 -47.99 -21.71
CA GLY A 130 -33.14 -47.93 -20.81
C GLY A 130 -32.81 -48.11 -19.33
N ASP A 131 -31.53 -48.20 -18.95
CA ASP A 131 -31.07 -48.27 -17.56
C ASP A 131 -30.86 -46.86 -16.99
N VAL A 132 -32.01 -46.23 -16.67
CA VAL A 132 -32.07 -44.84 -16.20
C VAL A 132 -31.36 -44.65 -14.85
N ASP A 133 -31.42 -45.63 -13.95
CA ASP A 133 -30.79 -45.55 -12.64
C ASP A 133 -29.25 -45.57 -12.75
N ALA A 134 -28.70 -46.45 -13.58
CA ALA A 134 -27.25 -46.50 -13.83
C ALA A 134 -26.74 -45.26 -14.58
N SER A 135 -27.53 -44.74 -15.54
CA SER A 135 -27.23 -43.50 -16.24
C SER A 135 -27.13 -42.30 -15.28
N MET A 136 -28.13 -42.12 -14.42
CA MET A 136 -28.15 -41.04 -13.43
C MET A 136 -26.99 -41.12 -12.44
N ALA A 137 -26.57 -42.32 -12.04
CA ALA A 137 -25.40 -42.52 -11.19
C ALA A 137 -24.09 -42.08 -11.89
N ALA A 138 -23.94 -42.38 -13.18
CA ALA A 138 -22.79 -42.00 -13.97
C ALA A 138 -22.71 -40.47 -14.21
N VAL A 139 -23.84 -39.80 -14.44
CA VAL A 139 -23.90 -38.31 -14.50
C VAL A 139 -23.47 -37.70 -13.18
N ALA A 140 -24.01 -38.19 -12.06
CA ALA A 140 -23.66 -37.68 -10.73
C ALA A 140 -22.16 -37.84 -10.43
N GLN A 141 -21.54 -38.92 -10.91
CA GLN A 141 -20.11 -39.14 -10.78
C GLN A 141 -19.29 -38.20 -11.69
N ALA A 142 -19.72 -37.95 -12.93
CA ALA A 142 -19.09 -37.00 -13.82
C ALA A 142 -19.15 -35.55 -13.29
N GLU A 143 -20.28 -35.15 -12.70
CA GLU A 143 -20.42 -33.82 -12.09
C GLU A 143 -19.52 -33.64 -10.87
N ARG A 144 -19.28 -34.70 -10.09
CA ARG A 144 -18.34 -34.65 -8.95
C ARG A 144 -16.89 -34.42 -9.40
N LEU A 145 -16.51 -34.92 -10.57
CA LEU A 145 -15.15 -34.76 -11.13
C LEU A 145 -14.95 -33.41 -11.84
N ARG A 146 -16.03 -32.68 -12.14
CA ARG A 146 -16.00 -31.34 -12.74
C ARG A 146 -15.96 -30.21 -11.71
N LYS A 147 -16.19 -30.52 -10.43
CA LYS A 147 -16.05 -29.59 -9.29
C LYS A 147 -14.60 -29.47 -8.86
#